data_AF-A0A151TAB4-F1
#
_entry.id   AF-A0A151TAB4-F1
#
_cell.length_a   1.000
_cell.length_b   1.000
_cell.length_c   1.000
_cell.angle_alpha   90.00
_cell.angle_beta   90.00
_cell.angle_gamma   90.00
#
_symmetry.space_group_name_H-M   'P 1'
#
loop_
_entity.id
_entity.type
_entity.pdbx_description
1 polymer ?
#
loop_
_entity_poly.entity_id
_entity_poly.type
_entity_poly.pdbx_seq_one_letter_code
_entity_poly.pdbx_strand_id
1 'polypeptide(L)'
;KYLGFQMVQGRVSNRTFVEVMSKVQQRLAAWKGRLLARPGRVTLVNSVLSSIPAYTMQTQWLPSGTCEKLDAISQKFIWSGSDPHRMHLVKWDKITQRRKDGGMGVHVARFQNTSLLGKLIWDLLAHPTKLWVQVIFSKYCVDNVTSLLQLSGSYFLRSLRKAYDSLQPGFQLQLGNGHSIFWFTNWSYGTYLAPSVSFVHL
;
A
#
# COMPACT_ATOMS: atom_id res chain seq x y z
N LYS A 1 -9.82 3.61 -21.60
CA LYS A 1 -9.31 4.57 -20.59
C LYS A 1 -10.47 5.43 -20.11
N TYR A 2 -10.69 5.53 -18.80
CA TYR A 2 -11.79 6.30 -18.22
C TYR A 2 -11.25 7.15 -17.07
N LEU A 3 -11.49 8.47 -17.11
CA LEU A 3 -10.91 9.44 -16.16
C LEU A 3 -9.39 9.29 -15.95
N GLY A 4 -8.65 8.96 -17.03
CA GLY A 4 -7.21 8.75 -16.96
C GLY A 4 -6.77 7.39 -16.39
N PHE A 5 -7.69 6.58 -15.87
CA PHE A 5 -7.45 5.21 -15.40
C PHE A 5 -7.64 4.21 -16.54
N GLN A 6 -6.73 3.23 -16.63
CA GLN A 6 -6.87 2.11 -17.55
C GLN A 6 -7.73 1.05 -16.87
N MET A 7 -8.97 0.88 -17.33
CA MET A 7 -9.83 -0.21 -16.86
C MET A 7 -9.15 -1.53 -17.26
N VAL A 8 -8.66 -2.26 -16.26
CA VAL A 8 -7.93 -3.50 -16.50
C VAL A 8 -8.92 -4.60 -16.91
N GLN A 9 -8.80 -5.05 -18.15
CA GLN A 9 -9.45 -6.28 -18.63
C GLN A 9 -8.38 -7.38 -18.70
N GLY A 10 -8.51 -8.43 -17.91
CA GLY A 10 -7.53 -9.52 -17.82
C GLY A 10 -6.45 -9.36 -16.74
N ARG A 11 -5.40 -10.19 -16.78
CA ARG A 11 -4.40 -10.31 -15.72
C ARG A 11 -3.59 -9.01 -15.55
N VAL A 12 -3.60 -8.47 -14.33
CA VAL A 12 -2.77 -7.31 -13.95
C VAL A 12 -1.29 -7.66 -14.14
N SER A 13 -0.59 -6.89 -14.96
CA SER A 13 0.82 -7.09 -15.29
C SER A 13 1.58 -5.77 -15.19
N ASN A 14 2.91 -5.82 -15.19
CA ASN A 14 3.77 -4.63 -15.21
C ASN A 14 3.41 -3.69 -16.38
N ARG A 15 2.93 -4.24 -17.51
CA ARG A 15 2.50 -3.49 -18.70
C ARG A 15 1.33 -2.54 -18.41
N THR A 16 0.43 -2.94 -17.51
CA THR A 16 -0.76 -2.16 -17.12
C THR A 16 -0.38 -0.81 -16.51
N PHE A 17 0.76 -0.74 -15.80
CA PHE A 17 1.20 0.45 -15.08
C PHE A 17 2.30 1.24 -15.81
N VAL A 18 2.63 0.87 -17.06
CA VAL A 18 3.67 1.58 -17.85
C VAL A 18 3.30 3.04 -18.04
N GLU A 19 2.03 3.35 -18.28
CA GLU A 19 1.58 4.73 -18.44
C GLU A 19 1.81 5.56 -17.16
N VAL A 20 1.56 4.98 -15.99
CA VAL A 20 1.76 5.65 -14.69
C VAL A 20 3.25 5.89 -14.45
N MET A 21 4.08 4.87 -14.68
CA MET A 21 5.54 4.99 -14.54
C MET A 21 6.10 6.05 -15.51
N SER A 22 5.62 6.06 -16.76
CA SER A 22 6.02 7.05 -17.77
C SER A 22 5.64 8.47 -17.35
N LYS A 23 4.43 8.69 -16.81
CA LYS A 23 4.02 10.00 -16.27
C LYS A 23 4.91 10.45 -15.11
N VAL A 24 5.26 9.56 -14.19
CA VAL A 24 6.19 9.87 -13.09
C VAL A 24 7.55 10.27 -13.64
N GLN A 25 8.10 9.48 -14.56
CA GLN A 25 9.39 9.77 -15.19
C GLN A 25 9.36 11.10 -15.96
N GLN A 26 8.33 11.34 -16.76
CA GLN A 26 8.18 12.57 -17.54
C GLN A 26 8.05 13.79 -16.62
N ARG A 27 7.29 13.68 -15.53
CA ARG A 27 7.15 14.77 -14.55
C ARG A 27 8.46 15.05 -13.84
N LEU A 28 9.20 14.03 -13.42
CA LEU A 28 10.54 14.23 -12.84
C LEU A 28 11.54 14.80 -13.84
N ALA A 29 11.51 14.35 -15.09
CA ALA A 29 12.40 14.83 -16.15
C ALA A 29 12.09 16.28 -16.59
N ALA A 30 10.83 16.70 -16.54
CA ALA A 30 10.42 18.07 -16.84
C ALA A 30 11.05 19.08 -15.87
N TRP A 31 11.28 18.67 -14.62
CA TRP A 31 12.04 19.47 -13.67
C TRP A 31 13.52 19.33 -13.94
N LYS A 32 14.21 20.45 -14.21
CA LYS A 32 15.67 20.47 -14.31
C LYS A 32 16.27 20.11 -12.95
N GLY A 33 16.59 18.84 -12.73
CA GLY A 33 17.26 18.36 -11.51
C GLY A 33 18.56 19.14 -11.20
N ARG A 34 19.16 19.79 -12.21
CA ARG A 34 20.29 20.71 -12.09
C ARG A 34 20.02 21.94 -11.22
N LEU A 35 18.78 22.44 -11.18
CA LEU A 35 18.40 23.63 -10.41
C LEU A 35 18.06 23.31 -8.95
N LEU A 36 18.00 22.03 -8.58
CA LEU A 36 17.59 21.58 -7.26
C LEU A 36 18.78 20.98 -6.51
N ALA A 37 18.99 21.47 -5.29
CA ALA A 37 19.80 20.79 -4.30
C ALA A 37 19.22 19.41 -3.96
N ARG A 38 20.04 18.49 -3.43
CA ARG A 38 19.61 17.11 -3.10
C ARG A 38 18.33 17.05 -2.25
N PRO A 39 18.17 17.86 -1.18
CA PRO A 39 16.93 17.86 -0.39
C PRO A 39 15.69 18.29 -1.20
N GLY A 40 15.87 19.24 -2.13
CA GLY A 40 14.81 19.67 -3.05
C GLY A 40 14.39 18.55 -4.01
N ARG A 41 15.35 17.76 -4.50
CA ARG A 41 15.05 16.58 -5.35
C ARG A 41 14.26 15.51 -4.60
N VAL A 42 14.64 15.22 -3.34
CA VAL A 42 13.92 14.28 -2.47
C VAL A 42 12.48 14.76 -2.26
N THR A 43 12.30 16.04 -1.95
CA THR A 43 10.97 16.64 -1.73
C THR A 43 10.11 16.54 -2.99
N LEU A 44 10.69 16.83 -4.16
CA LEU A 44 10.00 16.72 -5.44
C LEU A 44 9.59 15.27 -5.77
N VAL A 45 10.49 14.30 -5.56
CA VAL A 45 10.18 12.88 -5.73
C VAL A 45 9.01 12.46 -4.85
N ASN A 46 9.05 12.80 -3.57
CA ASN A 46 7.97 12.47 -2.64
C ASN A 46 6.64 13.11 -3.07
N SER A 47 6.67 14.37 -3.54
CA SER A 47 5.47 15.06 -4.06
C SER A 47 4.90 14.38 -5.31
N VAL A 48 5.76 13.96 -6.25
CA VAL A 48 5.33 13.31 -7.49
C VAL A 48 4.78 11.90 -7.23
N LEU A 49 5.47 11.11 -6.39
CA LEU A 49 4.99 9.77 -5.99
C LEU A 49 3.71 9.84 -5.15
N SER A 50 3.50 10.90 -4.39
CA SER A 50 2.29 11.08 -3.58
C SER A 50 1.08 11.56 -4.38
N SER A 51 1.26 12.04 -5.60
CA SER A 51 0.18 12.62 -6.41
C SER A 51 -0.19 11.75 -7.62
N ILE A 52 0.79 11.33 -8.42
CA ILE A 52 0.52 10.68 -9.71
C ILE A 52 0.05 9.23 -9.55
N PRO A 53 0.80 8.33 -8.87
CA PRO A 53 0.37 6.95 -8.74
C PRO A 53 -0.65 6.74 -7.62
N ALA A 54 -0.96 7.76 -6.80
CA ALA A 54 -1.76 7.62 -5.59
C ALA A 54 -3.13 6.96 -5.83
N TYR A 55 -3.85 7.38 -6.87
CA TYR A 55 -5.14 6.78 -7.22
C TYR A 55 -5.02 5.29 -7.59
N THR A 56 -4.00 4.94 -8.40
CA THR A 56 -3.76 3.55 -8.77
C THR A 56 -3.29 2.69 -7.59
N MET A 57 -2.49 3.27 -6.71
CA MET A 57 -2.02 2.61 -5.48
C MET A 57 -3.12 2.42 -4.44
N GLN A 58 -4.15 3.28 -4.43
CA GLN A 58 -5.27 3.14 -3.51
C GLN A 58 -6.26 2.05 -3.96
N THR A 59 -6.36 1.80 -5.27
CA THR A 59 -7.34 0.86 -5.83
C THR A 59 -6.76 -0.51 -6.13
N GLN A 60 -5.46 -0.61 -6.43
CA GLN A 60 -4.83 -1.85 -6.88
C GLN A 60 -3.52 -2.14 -6.16
N TRP A 61 -3.26 -3.43 -5.94
CA TRP A 61 -1.97 -3.92 -5.47
C TRP A 61 -1.01 -3.96 -6.65
N LEU A 62 0.03 -3.12 -6.59
CA LEU A 62 1.01 -3.04 -7.67
C LEU A 62 1.91 -4.29 -7.66
N PRO A 63 2.26 -4.85 -8.83
CA PRO A 63 3.31 -5.86 -8.94
C PRO A 63 4.64 -5.36 -8.37
N SER A 64 5.47 -6.26 -7.82
CA SER A 64 6.80 -5.92 -7.28
C SER A 64 7.67 -5.18 -8.29
N GLY A 65 7.75 -5.69 -9.52
CA GLY A 65 8.53 -5.05 -10.57
C GLY A 65 8.05 -3.65 -10.96
N THR A 66 6.78 -3.28 -10.72
CA THR A 66 6.31 -1.89 -10.90
C THR A 66 6.80 -1.00 -9.76
N CYS A 67 6.74 -1.48 -8.51
CA CYS A 67 7.26 -0.73 -7.36
C CYS A 67 8.77 -0.52 -7.47
N GLU A 68 9.53 -1.57 -7.78
CA GLU A 68 10.99 -1.51 -7.95
C GLU A 68 11.40 -0.52 -9.05
N LYS A 69 10.65 -0.46 -10.16
CA LYS A 69 10.89 0.52 -11.21
C LYS A 69 10.60 1.95 -10.77
N LEU A 70 9.54 2.18 -10.01
CA LEU A 70 9.25 3.51 -9.45
C LEU A 70 10.33 3.96 -8.47
N ASP A 71 10.81 3.05 -7.63
CA ASP A 71 11.91 3.30 -6.70
C ASP A 71 13.22 3.58 -7.47
N ALA A 72 13.51 2.82 -8.54
CA ALA A 72 14.67 3.05 -9.39
C ALA A 72 14.63 4.40 -10.13
N ILE A 73 13.48 4.82 -10.66
CA ILE A 73 13.29 6.15 -11.27
C ILE A 73 13.57 7.25 -10.24
N SER A 74 13.05 7.07 -9.03
CA SER A 74 13.21 8.00 -7.91
C SER A 74 14.67 8.11 -7.47
N GLN A 75 15.33 6.96 -7.30
CA GLN A 75 16.75 6.87 -6.96
C GLN A 75 17.61 7.53 -8.03
N LYS A 76 17.36 7.22 -9.32
CA LYS A 76 18.07 7.84 -10.44
C LYS A 76 17.94 9.35 -10.37
N PHE A 77 16.73 9.90 -10.25
CA PHE A 77 16.52 11.35 -10.20
C PHE A 77 17.25 12.05 -9.04
N ILE A 78 17.22 11.46 -7.84
CA ILE A 78 17.90 12.01 -6.65
C ILE A 78 19.41 12.12 -6.90
N TRP A 79 20.02 11.06 -7.42
CA TRP A 79 21.48 10.96 -7.58
C TRP A 79 22.00 11.59 -8.88
N SER A 80 21.37 11.34 -10.02
CA SER A 80 21.89 11.70 -11.34
C SER A 80 21.91 13.20 -11.56
N GLY A 81 20.88 13.94 -11.13
CA GLY A 81 20.81 15.38 -11.40
C GLY A 81 20.90 15.68 -12.91
N SER A 82 22.08 16.13 -13.36
CA SER A 82 22.39 16.38 -14.78
C SER A 82 23.24 15.30 -15.44
N ASP A 83 23.91 14.44 -14.68
CA ASP A 83 24.82 13.43 -15.20
C ASP A 83 24.18 12.03 -15.07
N PRO A 84 23.83 11.37 -16.20
CA PRO A 84 23.21 10.05 -16.17
C PRO A 84 24.14 8.96 -15.61
N HIS A 85 25.45 9.19 -15.49
CA HIS A 85 26.45 8.22 -15.04
C HIS A 85 26.87 8.39 -13.57
N ARG A 86 26.22 9.29 -12.82
CA ARG A 86 26.60 9.52 -11.41
C ARG A 86 26.25 8.32 -10.52
N MET A 87 27.26 7.77 -9.86
CA MET A 87 27.12 6.59 -9.01
C MET A 87 26.26 6.85 -7.76
N HIS A 88 25.48 5.85 -7.35
CA HIS A 88 24.70 5.85 -6.11
C HIS A 88 25.64 5.63 -4.92
N LEU A 89 25.87 6.68 -4.12
CA LEU A 89 26.84 6.62 -3.01
C LEU A 89 26.28 5.93 -1.75
N VAL A 90 24.96 5.82 -1.63
CA VAL A 90 24.29 5.28 -0.45
C VAL A 90 23.24 4.25 -0.89
N LYS A 91 23.17 3.12 -0.16
CA LYS A 91 22.15 2.09 -0.36
C LYS A 91 20.74 2.69 -0.23
N TRP A 92 19.81 2.24 -1.08
CA TRP A 92 18.44 2.74 -1.10
C TRP A 92 17.75 2.63 0.25
N ASP A 93 17.94 1.49 0.94
CA ASP A 93 17.36 1.23 2.26
C ASP A 93 17.77 2.24 3.33
N LYS A 94 18.98 2.81 3.25
CA LYS A 94 19.41 3.87 4.18
C LYS A 94 18.76 5.21 3.85
N ILE A 95 18.51 5.49 2.58
CA ILE A 95 17.92 6.78 2.13
C ILE A 95 16.44 6.85 2.47
N THR A 96 15.74 5.71 2.39
CA THR A 96 14.29 5.62 2.62
C THR A 96 13.91 5.62 4.11
N GLN A 97 14.89 5.40 5.01
CA GLN A 97 14.69 5.55 6.45
C GLN A 97 14.18 6.94 6.83
N ARG A 98 13.53 7.03 8.00
CA ARG A 98 13.01 8.29 8.51
C ARG A 98 14.17 9.25 8.78
N ARG A 99 13.90 10.55 8.72
CA ARG A 99 14.90 11.58 9.03
C ARG A 99 15.46 11.46 10.44
N LYS A 100 14.64 11.01 11.39
CA LYS A 100 15.05 10.75 12.78
C LYS A 100 16.08 9.61 12.89
N ASP A 101 16.05 8.67 11.95
CA ASP A 101 16.92 7.49 11.92
C ASP A 101 18.16 7.71 11.01
N GLY A 102 18.39 8.95 10.56
CA GLY A 102 19.50 9.31 9.68
C GLY A 102 19.25 9.13 8.17
N GLY A 103 18.02 8.78 7.77
CA GLY A 103 17.62 8.69 6.37
C GLY A 103 17.12 10.03 5.78
N MET A 104 16.75 10.02 4.50
CA MET A 104 16.20 11.21 3.81
C MET A 104 14.66 11.24 3.80
N GLY A 105 14.00 10.16 4.22
CA GLY A 105 12.53 10.03 4.24
C GLY A 105 11.91 9.94 2.85
N VAL A 106 12.58 9.26 1.92
CA VAL A 106 12.01 8.97 0.60
C VAL A 106 10.94 7.88 0.71
N HIS A 107 9.77 8.09 0.09
CA HIS A 107 8.71 7.09 0.10
C HIS A 107 9.06 5.89 -0.79
N VAL A 108 9.04 4.70 -0.20
CA VAL A 108 9.15 3.43 -0.94
C VAL A 108 7.80 3.11 -1.55
N ALA A 109 7.76 2.84 -2.87
CA ALA A 109 6.52 2.62 -3.61
C ALA A 109 5.67 1.46 -3.04
N ARG A 110 6.31 0.37 -2.59
CA ARG A 110 5.60 -0.76 -1.95
C ARG A 110 4.93 -0.34 -0.64
N PHE A 111 5.65 0.36 0.24
CA PHE A 111 5.07 0.80 1.53
C PHE A 111 3.93 1.79 1.32
N GLN A 112 4.07 2.70 0.36
CA GLN A 112 3.00 3.63 0.02
C GLN A 112 1.76 2.89 -0.51
N ASN A 113 1.92 1.94 -1.43
CA ASN A 113 0.83 1.12 -1.93
C ASN A 113 0.12 0.32 -0.81
N THR A 114 0.89 -0.35 0.04
CA THR A 114 0.34 -1.09 1.19
C THR A 114 -0.39 -0.16 2.16
N SER A 115 0.15 1.02 2.45
CA SER A 115 -0.48 1.99 3.36
C SER A 115 -1.81 2.53 2.84
N LEU A 116 -1.89 2.84 1.53
CA LEU A 116 -3.11 3.37 0.91
C LEU A 116 -4.22 2.30 0.85
N LEU A 117 -3.87 1.05 0.55
CA LEU A 117 -4.80 -0.08 0.65
C LEU A 117 -5.17 -0.37 2.11
N GLY A 118 -4.20 -0.25 3.01
CA GLY A 118 -4.39 -0.38 4.47
C GLY A 118 -5.44 0.58 5.01
N LYS A 119 -5.48 1.82 4.52
CA LYS A 119 -6.54 2.77 4.85
C LYS A 119 -7.94 2.24 4.50
N LEU A 120 -8.09 1.59 3.35
CA LEU A 120 -9.38 1.00 2.94
C LEU A 120 -9.74 -0.22 3.78
N ILE A 121 -8.75 -1.05 4.12
CA ILE A 121 -8.93 -2.18 5.05
C ILE A 121 -9.37 -1.67 6.42
N TRP A 122 -8.72 -0.62 6.93
CA TRP A 122 -9.08 -0.01 8.21
C TRP A 122 -10.51 0.51 8.18
N ASP A 123 -10.90 1.17 7.10
CA ASP A 123 -12.28 1.63 6.90
C ASP A 123 -13.29 0.49 6.90
N LEU A 124 -12.97 -0.66 6.30
CA LEU A 124 -13.82 -1.86 6.34
C LEU A 124 -13.98 -2.40 7.76
N LEU A 125 -12.93 -2.33 8.59
CA LEU A 125 -12.91 -2.87 9.95
C LEU A 125 -13.53 -1.92 10.98
N ALA A 126 -13.19 -0.63 10.92
CA ALA A 126 -13.53 0.35 11.95
C ALA A 126 -14.74 1.23 11.61
N HIS A 127 -15.10 1.34 10.31
CA HIS A 127 -16.10 2.31 9.85
C HIS A 127 -17.15 1.68 8.91
N PRO A 128 -17.99 0.75 9.40
CA PRO A 128 -19.02 0.10 8.59
C PRO A 128 -20.12 1.06 8.10
N THR A 129 -20.23 2.25 8.69
CA THR A 129 -21.21 3.29 8.31
C THR A 129 -20.85 4.03 7.02
N LYS A 130 -19.63 3.87 6.50
CA LYS A 130 -19.23 4.53 5.24
C LYS A 130 -20.02 3.91 4.07
N LEU A 131 -20.60 4.77 3.22
CA LEU A 131 -21.42 4.34 2.08
C LEU A 131 -20.74 3.29 1.19
N TRP A 132 -19.45 3.49 0.85
CA TRP A 132 -18.74 2.54 0.00
C TRP A 132 -18.56 1.17 0.66
N VAL A 133 -18.43 1.13 2.00
CA VAL A 133 -18.33 -0.10 2.79
C VAL A 133 -19.67 -0.84 2.75
N GLN A 134 -20.77 -0.13 3.02
CA GLN A 134 -22.13 -0.66 2.93
C GLN A 134 -22.45 -1.22 1.53
N VAL A 135 -22.08 -0.50 0.47
CA VAL A 135 -22.27 -0.92 -0.92
C VAL A 135 -21.46 -2.18 -1.24
N ILE A 136 -20.26 -2.34 -0.69
CA ILE A 136 -19.45 -3.54 -0.92
C ILE A 136 -20.05 -4.74 -0.20
N PHE A 137 -20.45 -4.58 1.06
CA PHE A 137 -21.07 -5.68 1.80
C PHE A 137 -22.41 -6.10 1.19
N SER A 138 -23.25 -5.14 0.76
CA SER A 138 -24.51 -5.45 0.08
C SER A 138 -24.30 -6.09 -1.30
N LYS A 139 -23.29 -5.65 -2.06
CA LYS A 139 -22.97 -6.21 -3.38
C LYS A 139 -22.50 -7.66 -3.31
N TYR A 140 -21.70 -8.00 -2.31
CA TYR A 140 -21.13 -9.34 -2.16
C TYR A 140 -21.95 -10.24 -1.22
N CYS A 141 -23.02 -9.71 -0.62
CA CYS A 141 -23.91 -10.40 0.33
C CYS A 141 -23.12 -11.09 1.45
N VAL A 142 -22.28 -10.31 2.15
CA VAL A 142 -21.44 -10.81 3.26
C VAL A 142 -21.57 -9.90 4.46
N ASP A 143 -21.37 -10.45 5.66
CA ASP A 143 -21.49 -9.69 6.91
C ASP A 143 -20.13 -9.40 7.57
N ASN A 144 -19.09 -10.18 7.23
CA ASN A 144 -17.77 -10.07 7.85
C ASN A 144 -16.66 -9.72 6.84
N VAL A 145 -15.68 -8.92 7.29
CA VAL A 145 -14.53 -8.51 6.48
C VAL A 145 -13.66 -9.71 6.08
N THR A 146 -13.47 -10.66 6.99
CA THR A 146 -12.67 -11.87 6.73
C THR A 146 -13.26 -12.70 5.59
N SER A 147 -14.58 -12.92 5.60
CA SER A 147 -15.28 -13.60 4.52
C SER A 147 -15.21 -12.81 3.21
N LEU A 148 -15.34 -11.47 3.26
CA LEU A 148 -15.21 -10.60 2.08
C LEU A 148 -13.84 -10.75 1.40
N LEU A 149 -12.76 -10.79 2.19
CA LEU A 149 -11.38 -10.91 1.68
C LEU A 149 -11.05 -12.32 1.18
N GLN A 150 -11.78 -13.34 1.62
CA GLN A 150 -11.61 -14.71 1.14
C GLN A 150 -12.24 -14.97 -0.23
N LEU A 151 -13.20 -14.14 -0.64
CA LEU A 151 -13.89 -14.29 -1.93
C LEU A 151 -12.93 -14.21 -3.12
N SER A 152 -13.15 -15.10 -4.09
CA SER A 152 -12.51 -15.11 -5.42
C SER A 152 -13.03 -13.97 -6.32
N GLY A 153 -13.25 -12.79 -5.74
CA GLY A 153 -13.97 -11.69 -6.37
C GLY A 153 -13.11 -10.80 -7.28
N SER A 154 -13.47 -9.52 -7.31
CA SER A 154 -12.89 -8.49 -8.17
C SER A 154 -11.39 -8.26 -7.90
N TYR A 155 -10.68 -7.64 -8.86
CA TYR A 155 -9.28 -7.24 -8.67
C TYR A 155 -9.05 -6.39 -7.43
N PHE A 156 -10.06 -5.59 -7.06
CA PHE A 156 -10.04 -4.76 -5.86
C PHE A 156 -10.07 -5.62 -4.58
N LEU A 157 -10.89 -6.65 -4.49
CA LEU A 157 -10.87 -7.55 -3.32
C LEU A 157 -9.57 -8.33 -3.24
N ARG A 158 -9.01 -8.75 -4.39
CA ARG A 158 -7.71 -9.43 -4.44
C ARG A 158 -6.56 -8.51 -4.00
N SER A 159 -6.61 -7.22 -4.33
CA SER A 159 -5.62 -6.25 -3.86
C SER A 159 -5.75 -5.99 -2.36
N LEU A 160 -6.97 -5.84 -1.86
CA LEU A 160 -7.23 -5.72 -0.43
C LEU A 160 -6.75 -6.95 0.34
N ARG A 161 -7.01 -8.17 -0.15
CA ARG A 161 -6.53 -9.40 0.48
C ARG A 161 -5.01 -9.41 0.63
N LYS A 162 -4.26 -9.12 -0.44
CA LYS A 162 -2.79 -9.07 -0.38
C LYS A 162 -2.27 -8.00 0.58
N ALA A 163 -2.92 -6.85 0.62
CA ALA A 163 -2.57 -5.78 1.56
C ALA A 163 -2.91 -6.18 3.00
N TYR A 164 -4.04 -6.86 3.21
CA TYR A 164 -4.43 -7.39 4.51
C TYR A 164 -3.45 -8.44 5.00
N ASP A 165 -3.05 -9.41 4.17
CA ASP A 165 -2.05 -10.43 4.53
C ASP A 165 -0.71 -9.78 4.95
N SER A 166 -0.34 -8.66 4.29
CA SER A 166 0.87 -7.90 4.62
C SER A 166 0.76 -7.07 5.91
N LEU A 167 -0.45 -6.65 6.28
CA LEU A 167 -0.72 -5.79 7.43
C LEU A 167 -1.23 -6.55 8.65
N GLN A 168 -1.69 -7.80 8.48
CA GLN A 168 -2.22 -8.67 9.52
C GLN A 168 -1.31 -8.73 10.76
N PRO A 169 0.03 -8.82 10.64
CA PRO A 169 0.90 -8.83 11.83
C PRO A 169 0.85 -7.53 12.66
N GLY A 170 0.42 -6.42 12.05
CA GLY A 170 0.33 -5.12 12.71
C GLY A 170 -1.06 -4.77 13.26
N PHE A 171 -2.09 -5.58 12.97
CA PHE A 171 -3.42 -5.38 13.51
C PHE A 171 -3.56 -6.11 14.85
N GLN A 172 -4.14 -5.41 15.84
CA GLN A 172 -4.53 -6.00 17.12
C GLN A 172 -6.02 -5.78 17.31
N LEU A 173 -6.69 -6.82 17.80
CA LEU A 173 -8.10 -6.73 18.15
C LEU A 173 -8.23 -5.81 19.37
N GLN A 174 -9.00 -4.73 19.24
CA GLN A 174 -9.38 -3.94 20.42
C GLN A 174 -10.62 -4.55 21.07
N LEU A 175 -10.51 -4.81 22.36
CA LEU A 175 -11.58 -5.35 23.19
C LEU A 175 -12.59 -4.24 23.52
N GLY A 176 -13.89 -4.51 23.35
CA GLY A 176 -14.92 -3.55 23.78
C GLY A 176 -16.35 -3.81 23.31
N ASN A 177 -16.56 -4.57 22.23
CA ASN A 177 -17.89 -4.63 21.60
C ASN A 177 -18.73 -5.86 21.98
N GLY A 178 -18.32 -6.70 22.95
CA GLY A 178 -19.10 -7.85 23.43
C GLY A 178 -19.35 -8.99 22.43
N HIS A 179 -19.01 -8.80 21.14
CA HIS A 179 -19.18 -9.79 20.06
C HIS A 179 -17.93 -10.67 19.82
N SER A 180 -16.84 -10.46 20.56
CA SER A 180 -15.62 -11.26 20.46
C SER A 180 -15.64 -12.41 21.46
N ILE A 181 -15.67 -13.65 20.97
CA ILE A 181 -15.67 -14.84 21.82
C ILE A 181 -14.27 -15.05 22.40
N PHE A 182 -14.15 -14.86 23.72
CA PHE A 182 -12.92 -14.98 24.50
C PHE A 182 -12.07 -16.22 24.17
N TRP A 183 -12.76 -17.32 23.90
CA TRP A 183 -12.14 -18.63 23.79
C TRP A 183 -11.48 -18.89 22.42
N PHE A 184 -12.09 -18.41 21.33
CA PHE A 184 -11.69 -18.76 19.95
C PHE A 184 -10.98 -17.63 19.22
N THR A 185 -10.75 -16.51 19.88
CA THR A 185 -9.90 -15.45 19.35
C THR A 185 -8.53 -15.53 20.02
N ASN A 186 -7.48 -15.00 19.38
CA ASN A 186 -6.14 -15.03 19.93
C ASN A 186 -5.95 -13.80 20.83
N TRP A 187 -6.14 -13.96 22.15
CA TRP A 187 -6.10 -12.86 23.15
C TRP A 187 -4.68 -12.58 23.65
N SER A 188 -3.80 -13.58 23.57
CA SER A 188 -2.38 -13.47 23.95
C SER A 188 -1.52 -13.64 22.70
N TYR A 189 -0.30 -13.11 22.67
CA TYR A 189 0.58 -13.21 21.49
C TYR A 189 1.08 -14.65 21.18
N GLY A 190 0.37 -15.70 21.61
CA GLY A 190 0.85 -17.07 21.61
C GLY A 190 -0.15 -18.11 21.12
N THR A 191 -1.39 -18.15 21.64
CA THR A 191 -2.35 -19.23 21.34
C THR A 191 -3.80 -18.83 21.65
N TYR A 192 -4.75 -19.54 21.03
CA TYR A 192 -6.15 -19.53 21.45
C TYR A 192 -6.28 -20.04 22.90
N LEU A 193 -7.19 -19.44 23.67
CA LEU A 193 -7.42 -19.83 25.06
C LEU A 193 -8.31 -21.08 25.18
N ALA A 194 -9.16 -21.36 24.19
CA ALA A 194 -10.00 -22.56 24.12
C ALA A 194 -9.25 -23.88 24.39
N PRO A 195 -8.10 -24.18 23.75
CA PRO A 195 -7.36 -25.41 24.02
C PRO A 195 -6.68 -25.47 25.39
N SER A 196 -6.63 -24.36 26.13
CA SER A 196 -5.96 -24.30 27.45
C SER A 196 -6.93 -24.55 28.62
N VAL A 197 -8.23 -24.71 28.35
CA VAL A 197 -9.26 -24.89 29.38
C VAL A 197 -10.13 -26.09 29.02
N SER A 198 -10.36 -26.98 30.00
CA SER A 198 -11.04 -28.26 29.83
C SER A 198 -12.55 -28.14 29.58
N PHE A 199 -13.16 -26.99 29.89
CA PHE A 199 -14.57 -26.73 29.61
C PHE A 199 -14.80 -25.24 29.32
N VAL A 200 -15.54 -24.96 28.24
CA VAL A 200 -15.92 -23.60 27.83
C VAL A 200 -17.43 -23.55 27.81
N HIS A 201 -18.04 -22.78 28.72
CA HIS A 201 -19.45 -22.43 28.61
C HIS A 201 -19.61 -21.39 27.48
N LEU A 202 -20.42 -21.74 26.49
CA LEU A 202 -20.88 -20.85 25.42
C LEU A 202 -22.05 -19.98 25.89
#